data_AF-A0A8I0DPU9-F1
#
_entry.id   AF-A0A8I0DPU9-F1
#
_cell.length_a   1.000
_cell.length_b   1.000
_cell.length_c   1.000
_cell.angle_alpha   90.00
_cell.angle_beta   90.00
_cell.angle_gamma   90.00
#
_symmetry.space_group_name_H-M   'P 1'
#
loop_
_entity.id
_entity.type
_entity.pdbx_description
1 polymer ?
#
loop_
_entity_poly.entity_id
_entity_poly.type
_entity_poly.pdbx_seq_one_letter_code
_entity_poly.pdbx_strand_id
1 'polypeptide(L)'
;MSWYNEAVFYHIYPLGLTGAPKQNAYEEPVHRLNTLLPWIDHIKEIGCTALYIGPLFESVGHGYETTDYKKLDSRLGDNEDLKNFVAACHEKGIKVIFDGVFNHTGRDFFAFKDIQEKHQNSPYVNWYCNVNFSGNTEYNDGFSYENWGGYNLLVKLNQRNPDVQNYICDVIRFWVSEFDVDGIRLDAADVLDFDFMKQLRRTAEEVKPDFWLMGEVIHGDYSRWVNGSTLHSVTNYALHKALYSGHNDHNYFEIAHTVKYLQNMGDLDLYNFVDNHDVERIYTKLSNKAHFAPVHVLLYTLPGVPSIYYGSEFGIEGRKERTSDDSLRPALNLADYADATEKNPCTALIAALGKVRQNTPALNYGSYAELMLTNRQYAFARDLDGVRVIVTVNNDDNAASMNLPAGNAAEYVGTLTGEKVSVENGSINVTVAGNSGNIWVAAGDMPEYKPVDMAAKKPETASENSSANTAKTEAASTTEAKASNYKSDAEPAAENTAASESAVNPAASEVAASNDVSADKEAAADNEATSQTASEKSEVTVDWTKSPEDMTVEELQTGILAKMANNGPVTDQMKKTVYDNIWHDSLVNWLKSFR
;
A
#
# COMPACT_ATOMS: atom_id res chain seq x y z
N MET A 1 7.92 11.83 -24.02
CA MET A 1 7.03 11.34 -22.96
C MET A 1 7.69 10.10 -22.40
N SER A 2 7.73 9.95 -21.08
CA SER A 2 8.40 8.83 -20.44
C SER A 2 7.52 7.59 -20.44
N TRP A 3 8.12 6.41 -20.53
CA TRP A 3 7.39 5.14 -20.71
C TRP A 3 6.40 4.84 -19.57
N TYR A 4 6.67 5.31 -18.36
CA TYR A 4 5.87 5.01 -17.17
C TYR A 4 4.48 5.70 -17.15
N ASN A 5 4.26 6.75 -17.95
CA ASN A 5 2.95 7.39 -18.07
C ASN A 5 1.91 6.52 -18.81
N GLU A 6 2.36 5.62 -19.69
CA GLU A 6 1.50 4.64 -20.40
C GLU A 6 1.59 3.24 -19.78
N ALA A 7 2.32 3.09 -18.67
CA ALA A 7 2.55 1.80 -18.06
C ALA A 7 1.29 1.24 -17.40
N VAL A 8 1.13 -0.07 -17.51
CA VAL A 8 0.27 -0.87 -16.65
C VAL A 8 1.18 -1.86 -15.94
N PHE A 9 1.26 -1.75 -14.62
CA PHE A 9 2.16 -2.54 -13.81
C PHE A 9 1.56 -3.89 -13.43
N TYR A 10 2.42 -4.91 -13.42
CA TYR A 10 2.20 -6.18 -12.73
C TYR A 10 3.21 -6.28 -11.59
N HIS A 11 2.76 -6.66 -10.39
CA HIS A 11 3.57 -6.69 -9.18
C HIS A 11 3.67 -8.13 -8.66
N ILE A 12 4.88 -8.69 -8.67
CA ILE A 12 5.19 -10.02 -8.11
C ILE A 12 5.96 -9.90 -6.79
N TYR A 13 5.65 -10.74 -5.82
CA TYR A 13 6.53 -11.01 -4.67
C TYR A 13 7.23 -12.36 -4.93
N PRO A 14 8.50 -12.37 -5.38
CA PRO A 14 9.08 -13.54 -6.08
C PRO A 14 9.28 -14.74 -5.16
N LEU A 15 9.67 -14.52 -3.89
CA LEU A 15 9.84 -15.59 -2.90
C LEU A 15 8.52 -16.33 -2.64
N GLY A 16 7.40 -15.62 -2.56
CA GLY A 16 6.08 -16.21 -2.36
C GLY A 16 5.61 -16.95 -3.61
N LEU A 17 5.56 -16.25 -4.75
CA LEU A 17 5.11 -16.78 -6.04
C LEU A 17 5.82 -18.08 -6.43
N THR A 18 7.14 -18.15 -6.26
CA THR A 18 7.94 -19.34 -6.61
C THR A 18 7.90 -20.47 -5.56
N GLY A 19 7.24 -20.27 -4.41
CA GLY A 19 7.28 -21.22 -3.30
C GLY A 19 8.67 -21.40 -2.70
N ALA A 20 9.44 -20.31 -2.61
CA ALA A 20 10.77 -20.32 -2.01
C ALA A 20 10.70 -20.61 -0.49
N PRO A 21 11.73 -21.25 0.11
CA PRO A 21 11.80 -21.44 1.55
C PRO A 21 11.73 -20.12 2.33
N LYS A 22 10.94 -20.08 3.42
CA LYS A 22 10.74 -18.87 4.25
C LYS A 22 12.01 -18.34 4.92
N GLN A 23 13.06 -19.14 4.98
CA GLN A 23 14.36 -18.78 5.55
C GLN A 23 15.45 -19.19 4.56
N ASN A 24 16.47 -18.36 4.41
CA ASN A 24 17.64 -18.68 3.64
C ASN A 24 18.64 -19.47 4.52
N ALA A 25 19.03 -20.66 4.06
CA ALA A 25 20.05 -21.47 4.71
C ALA A 25 21.48 -21.17 4.19
N TYR A 26 21.60 -20.25 3.23
CA TYR A 26 22.82 -19.96 2.44
C TYR A 26 23.40 -21.21 1.76
N GLU A 27 22.50 -22.11 1.33
CA GLU A 27 22.81 -23.28 0.51
C GLU A 27 23.03 -22.89 -0.97
N GLU A 28 23.45 -23.86 -1.79
CA GLU A 28 23.67 -23.70 -3.23
C GLU A 28 22.41 -23.16 -3.94
N PRO A 29 22.57 -22.29 -4.96
CA PRO A 29 21.44 -21.71 -5.70
C PRO A 29 20.44 -22.73 -6.24
N VAL A 30 19.15 -22.41 -6.09
CA VAL A 30 18.05 -23.16 -6.69
C VAL A 30 17.30 -22.22 -7.63
N HIS A 31 17.50 -22.41 -8.94
CA HIS A 31 17.07 -21.59 -10.08
C HIS A 31 15.53 -21.47 -10.26
N ARG A 32 14.79 -21.13 -9.20
CA ARG A 32 13.33 -20.95 -9.19
C ARG A 32 12.87 -19.77 -10.04
N LEU A 33 13.70 -18.73 -10.24
CA LEU A 33 13.33 -17.55 -11.04
C LEU A 33 12.96 -17.94 -12.48
N ASN A 34 13.55 -18.99 -13.02
CA ASN A 34 13.21 -19.51 -14.35
C ASN A 34 11.77 -20.07 -14.47
N THR A 35 11.09 -20.38 -13.35
CA THR A 35 9.66 -20.74 -13.39
C THR A 35 8.77 -19.52 -13.66
N LEU A 36 9.32 -18.29 -13.59
CA LEU A 36 8.62 -17.05 -13.90
C LEU A 36 8.68 -16.69 -15.40
N LEU A 37 9.51 -17.34 -16.21
CA LEU A 37 9.61 -17.06 -17.66
C LEU A 37 8.25 -17.17 -18.40
N PRO A 38 7.37 -18.16 -18.14
CA PRO A 38 6.03 -18.20 -18.73
C PRO A 38 5.10 -17.06 -18.29
N TRP A 39 5.31 -16.50 -17.10
CA TRP A 39 4.51 -15.37 -16.61
C TRP A 39 4.76 -14.10 -17.42
N ILE A 40 5.94 -13.94 -18.04
CA ILE A 40 6.25 -12.79 -18.90
C ILE A 40 5.28 -12.71 -20.10
N ASP A 41 4.94 -13.85 -20.71
CA ASP A 41 3.94 -13.90 -21.79
C ASP A 41 2.52 -13.62 -21.27
N HIS A 42 2.15 -14.13 -20.10
CA HIS A 42 0.85 -13.83 -19.49
C HIS A 42 0.67 -12.36 -19.12
N ILE A 43 1.69 -11.74 -18.50
CA ILE A 43 1.75 -10.31 -18.17
C ILE A 43 1.49 -9.46 -19.42
N LYS A 44 2.12 -9.83 -20.55
CA LYS A 44 1.90 -9.17 -21.84
C LYS A 44 0.48 -9.40 -22.38
N GLU A 45 -0.05 -10.62 -22.26
CA GLU A 45 -1.38 -10.98 -22.75
C GLU A 45 -2.52 -10.24 -22.03
N ILE A 46 -2.38 -10.02 -20.72
CA ILE A 46 -3.32 -9.20 -19.93
C ILE A 46 -3.11 -7.69 -20.11
N GLY A 47 -2.14 -7.28 -20.94
CA GLY A 47 -1.90 -5.89 -21.30
C GLY A 47 -1.03 -5.10 -20.31
N CYS A 48 -0.34 -5.77 -19.39
CA CYS A 48 0.69 -5.15 -18.56
C CYS A 48 1.97 -4.90 -19.39
N THR A 49 2.64 -3.79 -19.09
CA THR A 49 3.82 -3.27 -19.83
C THR A 49 4.99 -2.96 -18.91
N ALA A 50 4.81 -3.11 -17.59
CA ALA A 50 5.88 -3.02 -16.60
C ALA A 50 5.71 -4.12 -15.53
N LEU A 51 6.83 -4.59 -15.00
CA LEU A 51 6.94 -5.60 -13.96
C LEU A 51 7.69 -5.00 -12.76
N TYR A 52 6.99 -4.78 -11.66
CA TYR A 52 7.60 -4.55 -10.36
C TYR A 52 7.83 -5.92 -9.70
N ILE A 53 9.10 -6.30 -9.56
CA ILE A 53 9.52 -7.45 -8.77
C ILE A 53 9.94 -6.96 -7.38
N GLY A 54 9.23 -7.45 -6.36
CA GLY A 54 9.55 -7.22 -4.95
C GLY A 54 10.90 -7.82 -4.55
N PRO A 55 11.27 -7.78 -3.26
CA PRO A 55 12.62 -8.10 -2.81
C PRO A 55 13.14 -9.45 -3.32
N LEU A 56 14.27 -9.39 -4.03
CA LEU A 56 14.86 -10.50 -4.79
C LEU A 56 16.35 -10.73 -4.49
N PHE A 57 17.03 -9.74 -3.91
CA PHE A 57 18.43 -9.83 -3.50
C PHE A 57 18.57 -10.60 -2.19
N GLU A 58 19.77 -11.15 -1.93
CA GLU A 58 19.97 -12.11 -0.86
C GLU A 58 19.56 -11.56 0.52
N SER A 59 18.71 -12.31 1.22
CA SER A 59 18.13 -11.94 2.52
C SER A 59 18.03 -13.15 3.43
N VAL A 60 17.77 -12.91 4.73
CA VAL A 60 17.54 -13.98 5.72
C VAL A 60 16.17 -14.64 5.56
N GLY A 61 15.10 -13.87 5.32
CA GLY A 61 13.72 -14.34 5.47
C GLY A 61 12.78 -13.80 4.39
N HIS A 62 12.01 -12.76 4.69
CA HIS A 62 10.99 -12.17 3.83
C HIS A 62 11.51 -11.10 2.84
N GLY A 63 12.77 -11.21 2.43
CA GLY A 63 13.40 -10.40 1.37
C GLY A 63 13.94 -9.03 1.82
N TYR A 64 13.28 -8.40 2.79
CA TYR A 64 13.66 -7.08 3.31
C TYR A 64 14.87 -7.12 4.29
N GLU A 65 15.26 -8.29 4.80
CA GLU A 65 16.45 -8.44 5.64
C GLU A 65 17.73 -8.55 4.79
N THR A 66 17.96 -7.64 3.85
CA THR A 66 18.98 -7.78 2.80
C THR A 66 20.39 -7.89 3.37
N THR A 67 21.15 -8.87 2.87
CA THR A 67 22.51 -9.23 3.31
C THR A 67 23.56 -8.99 2.23
N ASP A 68 23.20 -9.13 0.95
CA ASP A 68 23.98 -8.62 -0.19
C ASP A 68 23.04 -8.06 -1.29
N TYR A 69 23.13 -6.76 -1.56
CA TYR A 69 22.37 -6.11 -2.63
C TYR A 69 22.86 -6.47 -4.05
N LYS A 70 24.02 -7.14 -4.21
CA LYS A 70 24.64 -7.42 -5.52
C LYS A 70 24.52 -8.87 -5.97
N LYS A 71 23.82 -9.70 -5.19
CA LYS A 71 23.60 -11.13 -5.45
C LYS A 71 22.10 -11.46 -5.35
N LEU A 72 21.56 -12.14 -6.37
CA LEU A 72 20.21 -12.72 -6.31
C LEU A 72 20.13 -13.69 -5.12
N ASP A 73 19.02 -13.70 -4.39
CA ASP A 73 18.80 -14.64 -3.30
C ASP A 73 18.91 -16.09 -3.79
N SER A 74 19.73 -16.91 -3.13
CA SER A 74 20.01 -18.30 -3.56
C SER A 74 18.77 -19.19 -3.58
N ARG A 75 17.69 -18.82 -2.90
CA ARG A 75 16.40 -19.49 -2.98
C ARG A 75 15.68 -19.26 -4.32
N LEU A 76 16.05 -18.20 -5.04
CA LEU A 76 15.53 -17.83 -6.36
C LEU A 76 16.46 -18.24 -7.51
N GLY A 77 17.79 -18.22 -7.31
CA GLY A 77 18.75 -18.62 -8.34
C GLY A 77 20.09 -17.90 -8.22
N ASP A 78 20.71 -17.58 -9.35
CA ASP A 78 21.91 -16.75 -9.44
C ASP A 78 21.74 -15.47 -10.29
N ASN A 79 22.81 -14.68 -10.42
CA ASN A 79 22.77 -13.41 -11.16
C ASN A 79 22.55 -13.60 -12.68
N GLU A 80 22.95 -14.73 -13.26
CA GLU A 80 22.69 -15.00 -14.68
C GLU A 80 21.21 -15.38 -14.89
N ASP A 81 20.55 -16.06 -13.95
CA ASP A 81 19.07 -16.23 -14.00
C ASP A 81 18.36 -14.87 -14.05
N LEU A 82 18.74 -13.93 -13.17
CA LEU A 82 18.13 -12.59 -13.10
C LEU A 82 18.33 -11.80 -14.40
N LYS A 83 19.53 -11.85 -14.95
CA LYS A 83 19.92 -11.20 -16.19
C LYS A 83 19.16 -11.73 -17.40
N ASN A 84 19.05 -13.05 -17.52
CA ASN A 84 18.25 -13.70 -18.55
C ASN A 84 16.74 -13.41 -18.38
N PHE A 85 16.24 -13.32 -17.14
CA PHE A 85 14.84 -12.97 -16.86
C PHE A 85 14.50 -11.53 -17.25
N VAL A 86 15.36 -10.54 -16.94
CA VAL A 86 15.13 -9.14 -17.36
C VAL A 86 15.23 -9.00 -18.89
N ALA A 87 16.22 -9.64 -19.53
CA ALA A 87 16.33 -9.67 -20.98
C ALA A 87 15.06 -10.25 -21.64
N ALA A 88 14.52 -11.35 -21.11
CA ALA A 88 13.27 -11.94 -21.59
C ALA A 88 12.05 -11.00 -21.39
N CYS A 89 12.01 -10.20 -20.32
CA CYS A 89 10.99 -9.14 -20.16
C CYS A 89 11.13 -8.07 -21.26
N HIS A 90 12.34 -7.60 -21.52
CA HIS A 90 12.62 -6.59 -22.54
C HIS A 90 12.30 -7.06 -23.97
N GLU A 91 12.61 -8.31 -24.33
CA GLU A 91 12.22 -8.91 -25.62
C GLU A 91 10.71 -8.89 -25.84
N LYS A 92 9.93 -8.99 -24.75
CA LYS A 92 8.47 -8.92 -24.78
C LYS A 92 7.95 -7.47 -24.69
N GLY A 93 8.81 -6.49 -24.41
CA GLY A 93 8.46 -5.08 -24.26
C GLY A 93 8.00 -4.70 -22.85
N ILE A 94 8.27 -5.55 -21.85
CA ILE A 94 7.96 -5.31 -20.44
C ILE A 94 9.16 -4.67 -19.76
N LYS A 95 8.95 -3.51 -19.13
CA LYS A 95 9.94 -2.81 -18.31
C LYS A 95 10.09 -3.45 -16.93
N VAL A 96 11.29 -3.53 -16.36
CA VAL A 96 11.51 -4.20 -15.05
C VAL A 96 11.99 -3.23 -13.98
N ILE A 97 11.36 -3.33 -12.80
CA ILE A 97 11.56 -2.43 -11.66
C ILE A 97 11.88 -3.30 -10.43
N PHE A 98 12.99 -3.01 -9.75
CA PHE A 98 13.43 -3.76 -8.55
C PHE A 98 13.03 -3.06 -7.24
N ASP A 99 12.99 -3.84 -6.15
CA ASP A 99 12.82 -3.30 -4.79
C ASP A 99 14.14 -2.79 -4.19
N GLY A 100 14.14 -1.53 -3.76
CA GLY A 100 15.26 -0.78 -3.21
C GLY A 100 15.13 -0.61 -1.71
N VAL A 101 15.53 -1.65 -0.96
CA VAL A 101 15.48 -1.70 0.51
C VAL A 101 16.62 -0.86 1.12
N PHE A 102 16.56 0.46 0.99
CA PHE A 102 17.67 1.37 1.29
C PHE A 102 17.55 2.10 2.65
N ASN A 103 16.50 1.81 3.41
CA ASN A 103 16.30 2.36 4.76
C ASN A 103 17.10 1.59 5.83
N HIS A 104 17.23 0.28 5.65
CA HIS A 104 17.82 -0.66 6.62
C HIS A 104 18.48 -1.86 5.91
N THR A 105 19.30 -2.63 6.62
CA THR A 105 19.82 -3.92 6.17
C THR A 105 19.39 -5.05 7.12
N GLY A 106 19.50 -6.29 6.67
CA GLY A 106 19.54 -7.42 7.60
C GLY A 106 20.82 -7.39 8.47
N ARG A 107 20.79 -8.10 9.60
CA ARG A 107 21.95 -8.26 10.50
C ARG A 107 23.12 -9.02 9.87
N ASP A 108 22.86 -9.91 8.90
CA ASP A 108 23.91 -10.65 8.19
C ASP A 108 24.63 -9.84 7.10
N PHE A 109 24.27 -8.56 6.92
CA PHE A 109 24.93 -7.66 5.96
C PHE A 109 26.40 -7.39 6.35
N PHE A 110 27.30 -7.40 5.38
CA PHE A 110 28.76 -7.39 5.63
C PHE A 110 29.24 -6.28 6.57
N ALA A 111 28.68 -5.07 6.42
CA ALA A 111 29.05 -3.91 7.24
C ALA A 111 28.57 -4.05 8.69
N PHE A 112 27.46 -4.74 8.96
CA PHE A 112 26.99 -5.01 10.31
C PHE A 112 27.77 -6.15 10.96
N LYS A 113 28.06 -7.23 10.23
CA LYS A 113 28.89 -8.35 10.72
C LYS A 113 30.28 -7.90 11.15
N ASP A 114 30.87 -6.97 10.40
CA ASP A 114 32.16 -6.37 10.76
C ASP A 114 32.09 -5.59 12.11
N ILE A 115 30.97 -4.95 12.43
CA ILE A 115 30.72 -4.35 13.75
C ILE A 115 30.54 -5.43 14.83
N GLN A 116 29.84 -6.53 14.54
CA GLN A 116 29.71 -7.67 15.47
C GLN A 116 31.06 -8.33 15.79
N GLU A 117 31.98 -8.37 14.83
CA GLU A 117 33.33 -8.95 15.00
C GLU A 117 34.33 -7.99 15.66
N LYS A 118 34.28 -6.69 15.36
CA LYS A 118 35.35 -5.72 15.69
C LYS A 118 34.90 -4.62 16.66
N HIS A 119 33.60 -4.56 16.96
CA HIS A 119 32.95 -3.53 17.77
C HIS A 119 33.39 -2.11 17.37
N GLN A 120 33.92 -1.34 18.33
CA GLN A 120 34.41 0.05 18.15
C GLN A 120 35.53 0.20 17.11
N ASN A 121 36.19 -0.89 16.70
CA ASN A 121 37.28 -0.88 15.72
C ASN A 121 36.80 -1.12 14.28
N SER A 122 35.51 -1.35 14.06
CA SER A 122 34.94 -1.47 12.72
C SER A 122 34.93 -0.09 12.01
N PRO A 123 35.34 0.01 10.73
CA PRO A 123 35.16 1.24 9.97
C PRO A 123 33.67 1.55 9.69
N TYR A 124 32.79 0.56 9.81
CA TYR A 124 31.37 0.67 9.45
C TYR A 124 30.46 1.14 10.59
N VAL A 125 30.97 1.43 11.79
CA VAL A 125 30.14 1.90 12.93
C VAL A 125 29.25 3.09 12.55
N ASN A 126 29.76 4.01 11.73
CA ASN A 126 29.03 5.19 11.27
C ASN A 126 28.05 4.93 10.10
N TRP A 127 28.00 3.71 9.55
CA TRP A 127 27.00 3.33 8.53
C TRP A 127 25.62 3.09 9.11
N TYR A 128 25.49 2.91 10.43
CA TYR A 128 24.24 2.63 11.12
C TYR A 128 23.90 3.70 12.14
N CYS A 129 22.60 3.91 12.37
CA CYS A 129 22.14 4.93 13.31
C CYS A 129 22.31 4.50 14.78
N ASN A 130 22.82 5.41 15.61
CA ASN A 130 22.85 5.32 17.08
C ASN A 130 23.47 4.03 17.67
N VAL A 131 24.53 3.51 17.04
CA VAL A 131 25.32 2.37 17.56
C VAL A 131 25.94 2.70 18.92
N ASN A 132 25.61 1.93 19.95
CA ASN A 132 25.98 2.16 21.34
C ASN A 132 26.57 0.90 21.99
N PHE A 133 27.88 0.88 22.16
CA PHE A 133 28.67 -0.19 22.80
C PHE A 133 28.57 -0.23 24.34
N SER A 134 27.57 0.43 24.93
CA SER A 134 27.17 0.27 26.33
C SER A 134 25.69 -0.15 26.46
N GLY A 135 24.99 -0.34 25.35
CA GLY A 135 23.66 -0.95 25.28
C GLY A 135 23.74 -2.44 24.91
N ASN A 136 22.57 -3.06 24.69
CA ASN A 136 22.47 -4.41 24.13
C ASN A 136 21.09 -4.61 23.45
N THR A 137 20.93 -5.70 22.70
CA THR A 137 19.63 -6.14 22.14
C THR A 137 19.30 -7.57 22.57
N GLU A 138 18.14 -8.10 22.20
CA GLU A 138 17.75 -9.50 22.41
C GLU A 138 18.71 -10.52 21.77
N TYR A 139 19.50 -10.09 20.77
CA TYR A 139 20.53 -10.90 20.13
C TYR A 139 21.84 -10.98 20.92
N ASN A 140 21.99 -10.17 21.97
CA ASN A 140 23.13 -10.18 22.90
C ASN A 140 24.52 -9.91 22.27
N ASP A 141 24.60 -9.07 21.22
CA ASP A 141 25.88 -8.70 20.57
C ASP A 141 26.80 -7.81 21.44
N GLY A 142 26.32 -7.33 22.60
CA GLY A 142 27.06 -6.41 23.47
C GLY A 142 27.03 -4.94 23.00
N PHE A 143 26.09 -4.59 22.12
CA PHE A 143 25.78 -3.22 21.73
C PHE A 143 24.31 -3.09 21.31
N SER A 144 23.77 -1.86 21.33
CA SER A 144 22.46 -1.52 20.75
C SER A 144 22.62 -0.57 19.56
N TYR A 145 21.56 -0.37 18.79
CA TYR A 145 21.50 0.44 17.57
C TYR A 145 20.05 0.87 17.31
N GLU A 146 19.84 1.81 16.38
CA GLU A 146 18.50 2.13 15.88
C GLU A 146 18.07 1.15 14.80
N ASN A 147 16.80 0.76 14.84
CA ASN A 147 16.19 -0.21 13.93
C ASN A 147 14.99 0.41 13.20
N TRP A 148 14.41 -0.34 12.25
CA TRP A 148 13.13 0.02 11.65
C TRP A 148 11.96 -0.70 12.34
N GLY A 149 10.85 0.01 12.54
CA GLY A 149 9.59 -0.52 13.10
C GLY A 149 9.63 -1.00 14.57
N GLY A 150 10.79 -1.01 15.24
CA GLY A 150 11.00 -1.68 16.51
C GLY A 150 11.65 -3.07 16.39
N TYR A 151 11.99 -3.52 15.18
CA TYR A 151 12.51 -4.86 14.88
C TYR A 151 14.04 -4.85 14.75
N ASN A 152 14.77 -5.32 15.77
CA ASN A 152 16.24 -5.32 15.75
C ASN A 152 16.87 -6.19 14.64
N LEU A 153 16.10 -7.04 13.96
CA LEU A 153 16.52 -7.73 12.73
C LEU A 153 16.84 -6.76 11.57
N LEU A 154 16.22 -5.58 11.56
CA LEU A 154 16.22 -4.60 10.48
C LEU A 154 17.01 -3.35 10.92
N VAL A 155 18.32 -3.40 10.69
CA VAL A 155 19.30 -2.44 11.23
C VAL A 155 19.29 -1.16 10.38
N LYS A 156 18.98 0.00 10.99
CA LYS A 156 18.72 1.23 10.24
C LYS A 156 20.00 1.90 9.73
N LEU A 157 20.06 2.16 8.43
CA LEU A 157 21.18 2.81 7.77
C LEU A 157 21.22 4.31 8.07
N ASN A 158 22.43 4.82 8.32
CA ASN A 158 22.73 6.24 8.41
C ASN A 158 22.82 6.85 7.00
N GLN A 159 21.67 7.20 6.44
CA GLN A 159 21.51 7.79 5.11
C GLN A 159 22.19 9.16 4.95
N ARG A 160 22.75 9.75 6.02
CA ARG A 160 23.56 10.98 6.00
C ARG A 160 25.06 10.72 5.94
N ASN A 161 25.51 9.47 6.06
CA ASN A 161 26.90 9.11 5.85
C ASN A 161 27.20 9.05 4.34
N PRO A 162 28.17 9.83 3.82
CA PRO A 162 28.54 9.79 2.41
C PRO A 162 28.93 8.41 1.90
N ASP A 163 29.55 7.56 2.73
CA ASP A 163 29.96 6.21 2.33
C ASP A 163 28.74 5.30 2.07
N VAL A 164 27.68 5.44 2.88
CA VAL A 164 26.39 4.76 2.67
C VAL A 164 25.70 5.28 1.42
N GLN A 165 25.66 6.60 1.23
CA GLN A 165 25.07 7.21 0.02
C GLN A 165 25.78 6.74 -1.25
N ASN A 166 27.12 6.76 -1.26
CA ASN A 166 27.94 6.28 -2.37
C ASN A 166 27.72 4.80 -2.62
N TYR A 167 27.76 3.96 -1.58
CA TYR A 167 27.55 2.52 -1.69
C TYR A 167 26.19 2.17 -2.31
N ILE A 168 25.09 2.81 -1.88
CA ILE A 168 23.77 2.59 -2.47
C ILE A 168 23.71 3.11 -3.90
N CYS A 169 24.32 4.25 -4.23
CA CYS A 169 24.40 4.71 -5.62
C CYS A 169 25.20 3.73 -6.52
N ASP A 170 26.24 3.10 -5.99
CA ASP A 170 27.03 2.07 -6.69
C ASP A 170 26.37 0.68 -6.68
N VAL A 171 25.34 0.46 -5.87
CA VAL A 171 24.39 -0.66 -6.01
C VAL A 171 23.44 -0.39 -7.19
N ILE A 172 22.87 0.81 -7.28
CA ILE A 172 21.97 1.20 -8.38
C ILE A 172 22.70 1.16 -9.73
N ARG A 173 23.91 1.73 -9.80
CA ARG A 173 24.77 1.67 -11.00
C ARG A 173 25.08 0.22 -11.39
N PHE A 174 25.34 -0.64 -10.41
CA PHE A 174 25.57 -2.07 -10.65
C PHE A 174 24.31 -2.76 -11.21
N TRP A 175 23.13 -2.53 -10.63
CA TRP A 175 21.88 -3.14 -11.11
C TRP A 175 21.57 -2.77 -12.56
N VAL A 176 21.81 -1.51 -12.96
CA VAL A 176 21.66 -1.08 -14.35
C VAL A 176 22.75 -1.68 -15.26
N SER A 177 24.01 -1.72 -14.82
CA SER A 177 25.09 -2.27 -15.65
C SER A 177 25.05 -3.79 -15.84
N GLU A 178 24.52 -4.53 -14.88
CA GLU A 178 24.51 -6.00 -14.89
C GLU A 178 23.18 -6.60 -15.38
N PHE A 179 22.05 -5.97 -15.03
CA PHE A 179 20.70 -6.49 -15.31
C PHE A 179 19.84 -5.59 -16.19
N ASP A 180 20.32 -4.40 -16.59
CA ASP A 180 19.57 -3.37 -17.35
C ASP A 180 18.18 -3.02 -16.78
N VAL A 181 18.04 -2.98 -15.44
CA VAL A 181 16.79 -2.58 -14.78
C VAL A 181 16.33 -1.16 -15.23
N ASP A 182 15.01 -0.91 -15.24
CA ASP A 182 14.39 0.33 -15.75
C ASP A 182 13.89 1.29 -14.66
N GLY A 183 13.90 0.86 -13.39
CA GLY A 183 13.52 1.70 -12.27
C GLY A 183 13.63 0.98 -10.92
N ILE A 184 13.31 1.70 -9.84
CA ILE A 184 13.32 1.19 -8.46
C ILE A 184 12.04 1.62 -7.70
N ARG A 185 11.42 0.67 -6.98
CA ARG A 185 10.49 0.94 -5.87
C ARG A 185 11.32 1.10 -4.60
N LEU A 186 11.25 2.24 -3.93
CA LEU A 186 11.96 2.50 -2.68
C LEU A 186 11.09 2.07 -1.49
N ASP A 187 11.63 1.16 -0.68
CA ASP A 187 11.02 0.69 0.56
C ASP A 187 10.98 1.79 1.63
N ALA A 188 9.89 1.85 2.42
CA ALA A 188 9.72 2.78 3.53
C ALA A 188 10.12 4.24 3.19
N ALA A 189 9.72 4.71 1.99
CA ALA A 189 10.13 6.00 1.46
C ALA A 189 9.54 7.20 2.23
N ASP A 190 8.52 6.98 3.07
CA ASP A 190 8.01 7.98 4.00
C ASP A 190 9.01 8.36 5.12
N VAL A 191 9.98 7.49 5.44
CA VAL A 191 11.02 7.72 6.47
C VAL A 191 12.44 7.88 5.93
N LEU A 192 12.65 7.86 4.60
CA LEU A 192 13.95 8.17 3.98
C LEU A 192 14.26 9.68 4.05
N ASP A 193 15.55 10.05 4.15
CA ASP A 193 15.99 11.44 4.17
C ASP A 193 15.84 12.11 2.78
N PHE A 194 15.25 13.31 2.72
CA PHE A 194 14.99 14.01 1.46
C PHE A 194 16.26 14.42 0.69
N ASP A 195 17.40 14.63 1.34
CA ASP A 195 18.66 14.89 0.63
C ASP A 195 19.30 13.60 0.10
N PHE A 196 19.07 12.46 0.77
CA PHE A 196 19.38 11.15 0.21
C PHE A 196 18.51 10.85 -1.02
N MET A 197 17.19 11.11 -0.96
CA MET A 197 16.30 10.99 -2.14
C MET A 197 16.76 11.82 -3.34
N LYS A 198 17.21 13.06 -3.14
CA LYS A 198 17.77 13.90 -4.21
C LYS A 198 19.04 13.30 -4.81
N GLN A 199 19.85 12.60 -4.01
CA GLN A 199 21.01 11.90 -4.52
C GLN A 199 20.64 10.63 -5.29
N LEU A 200 19.64 9.86 -4.84
CA LEU A 200 19.08 8.74 -5.61
C LEU A 200 18.49 9.22 -6.94
N ARG A 201 17.80 10.37 -6.95
CA ARG A 201 17.24 11.01 -8.15
C ARG A 201 18.32 11.40 -9.16
N ARG A 202 19.43 12.00 -8.71
CA ARG A 202 20.59 12.26 -9.59
C ARG A 202 21.17 10.97 -10.15
N THR A 203 21.35 9.94 -9.32
CA THR A 203 21.86 8.65 -9.78
C THR A 203 20.93 8.01 -10.81
N ALA A 204 19.60 8.12 -10.67
CA ALA A 204 18.64 7.70 -11.69
C ALA A 204 18.84 8.44 -13.02
N GLU A 205 18.99 9.77 -12.98
CA GLU A 205 19.25 10.61 -14.15
C GLU A 205 20.64 10.37 -14.78
N GLU A 206 21.62 9.90 -14.01
CA GLU A 206 22.95 9.48 -14.48
C GLU A 206 22.94 8.12 -15.18
N VAL A 207 22.22 7.12 -14.65
CA VAL A 207 22.35 5.72 -15.13
C VAL A 207 21.59 5.42 -16.41
N LYS A 208 20.38 5.95 -16.59
CA LYS A 208 19.51 5.55 -17.70
C LYS A 208 18.40 6.60 -17.96
N PRO A 209 18.14 7.00 -19.22
CA PRO A 209 17.01 7.88 -19.54
C PRO A 209 15.67 7.24 -19.12
N ASP A 210 14.74 8.05 -18.60
CA ASP A 210 13.46 7.63 -18.04
C ASP A 210 13.57 6.54 -16.93
N PHE A 211 14.68 6.49 -16.17
CA PHE A 211 14.81 5.58 -15.03
C PHE A 211 13.82 5.95 -13.92
N TRP A 212 12.85 5.08 -13.67
CA TRP A 212 11.73 5.39 -12.80
C TRP A 212 12.09 5.24 -11.32
N LEU A 213 11.53 6.11 -10.48
CA LEU A 213 11.71 6.07 -9.02
C LEU A 213 10.34 6.25 -8.37
N MET A 214 9.86 5.19 -7.73
CA MET A 214 8.57 5.17 -7.04
C MET A 214 8.79 4.90 -5.56
N GLY A 215 8.18 5.69 -4.67
CA GLY A 215 8.32 5.52 -3.23
C GLY A 215 7.12 4.85 -2.58
N GLU A 216 7.36 3.97 -1.61
CA GLU A 216 6.32 3.63 -0.66
C GLU A 216 6.05 4.80 0.29
N VAL A 217 4.85 5.41 0.19
CA VAL A 217 4.38 6.43 1.12
C VAL A 217 2.95 6.12 1.54
N ILE A 218 2.79 5.56 2.74
CA ILE A 218 1.50 5.08 3.24
C ILE A 218 0.51 6.19 3.60
N HIS A 219 0.99 7.41 3.91
CA HIS A 219 0.17 8.53 4.34
C HIS A 219 0.86 9.91 4.15
N GLY A 220 0.05 10.97 4.11
CA GLY A 220 0.49 12.36 4.14
C GLY A 220 0.20 13.12 2.84
N ASP A 221 0.92 14.23 2.65
CA ASP A 221 0.90 15.05 1.44
C ASP A 221 1.94 14.52 0.44
N TYR A 222 1.47 13.83 -0.61
CA TYR A 222 2.31 13.17 -1.59
C TYR A 222 3.18 14.14 -2.42
N SER A 223 2.81 15.42 -2.54
CA SER A 223 3.59 16.43 -3.29
C SER A 223 5.00 16.66 -2.70
N ARG A 224 5.17 16.38 -1.40
CA ARG A 224 6.46 16.43 -0.70
C ARG A 224 7.48 15.45 -1.27
N TRP A 225 7.02 14.31 -1.79
CA TRP A 225 7.85 13.23 -2.34
C TRP A 225 7.85 13.21 -3.87
N VAL A 226 6.69 13.39 -4.49
CA VAL A 226 6.52 13.41 -5.96
C VAL A 226 6.73 14.83 -6.47
N ASN A 227 7.92 15.09 -7.00
CA ASN A 227 8.29 16.37 -7.62
C ASN A 227 9.57 16.21 -8.47
N GLY A 228 9.91 17.27 -9.21
CA GLY A 228 11.09 17.31 -10.09
C GLY A 228 12.47 17.25 -9.40
N SER A 229 12.56 17.04 -8.08
CA SER A 229 13.83 16.91 -7.35
C SER A 229 13.99 15.61 -6.55
N THR A 230 12.90 14.89 -6.30
CA THR A 230 12.89 13.61 -5.56
C THR A 230 12.29 12.50 -6.41
N LEU A 231 11.09 12.00 -6.10
CA LEU A 231 10.54 10.79 -6.72
C LEU A 231 9.66 11.12 -7.94
N HIS A 232 9.55 10.16 -8.85
CA HIS A 232 8.65 10.23 -10.01
C HIS A 232 7.22 9.82 -9.65
N SER A 233 7.05 8.96 -8.64
CA SER A 233 5.74 8.47 -8.19
C SER A 233 5.78 8.04 -6.71
N VAL A 234 4.61 7.86 -6.09
CA VAL A 234 4.45 7.15 -4.80
C VAL A 234 3.20 6.27 -4.78
N THR A 235 3.17 5.30 -3.87
CA THR A 235 2.03 4.40 -3.65
C THR A 235 0.76 5.14 -3.20
N ASN A 236 -0.33 5.02 -3.96
CA ASN A 236 -1.57 5.74 -3.71
C ASN A 236 -2.47 5.04 -2.67
N TYR A 237 -1.99 4.92 -1.43
CA TYR A 237 -2.74 4.34 -0.31
C TYR A 237 -4.07 5.05 -0.04
N ALA A 238 -4.17 6.35 -0.33
CA ALA A 238 -5.41 7.11 -0.24
C ALA A 238 -6.50 6.58 -1.20
N LEU A 239 -6.19 6.46 -2.50
CA LEU A 239 -7.15 5.94 -3.48
C LEU A 239 -7.41 4.45 -3.28
N HIS A 240 -6.40 3.66 -2.94
CA HIS A 240 -6.54 2.25 -2.52
C HIS A 240 -7.62 2.08 -1.44
N LYS A 241 -7.58 2.90 -0.39
CA LYS A 241 -8.60 2.89 0.67
C LYS A 241 -9.98 3.18 0.09
N ALA A 242 -10.13 4.33 -0.57
CA ALA A 242 -11.41 4.79 -1.10
C ALA A 242 -12.04 3.80 -2.10
N LEU A 243 -11.21 3.11 -2.91
CA LEU A 243 -11.68 2.09 -3.85
C LEU A 243 -12.37 0.92 -3.13
N TYR A 244 -11.80 0.35 -2.05
CA TYR A 244 -12.45 -0.79 -1.40
C TYR A 244 -13.62 -0.38 -0.48
N SER A 245 -13.51 0.71 0.30
CA SER A 245 -14.61 1.13 1.19
C SER A 245 -15.76 1.76 0.43
N GLY A 246 -15.50 2.61 -0.57
CA GLY A 246 -16.54 3.21 -1.40
C GLY A 246 -17.42 2.20 -2.14
N HIS A 247 -16.91 0.98 -2.37
CA HIS A 247 -17.71 -0.15 -2.89
C HIS A 247 -18.40 -0.96 -1.79
N ASN A 248 -17.78 -1.22 -0.65
CA ASN A 248 -18.44 -1.96 0.45
C ASN A 248 -19.58 -1.13 1.07
N ASP A 249 -19.32 0.14 1.37
CA ASP A 249 -20.26 1.07 2.01
C ASP A 249 -21.23 1.70 1.00
N HIS A 250 -21.06 1.41 -0.30
CA HIS A 250 -21.82 1.97 -1.41
C HIS A 250 -21.86 3.50 -1.39
N ASN A 251 -20.67 4.09 -1.39
CA ASN A 251 -20.42 5.51 -1.20
C ASN A 251 -19.35 6.03 -2.18
N TYR A 252 -19.72 6.24 -3.44
CA TYR A 252 -18.82 6.83 -4.44
C TYR A 252 -18.45 8.29 -4.17
N PHE A 253 -19.14 9.02 -3.28
CA PHE A 253 -18.68 10.34 -2.84
C PHE A 253 -17.31 10.28 -2.14
N GLU A 254 -16.96 9.16 -1.47
CA GLU A 254 -15.61 8.96 -0.93
C GLU A 254 -14.55 8.91 -2.05
N ILE A 255 -14.83 8.20 -3.14
CA ILE A 255 -13.90 8.06 -4.27
C ILE A 255 -13.73 9.41 -4.97
N ALA A 256 -14.82 10.08 -5.31
CA ALA A 256 -14.78 11.39 -5.96
C ALA A 256 -14.08 12.46 -5.08
N HIS A 257 -14.36 12.48 -3.77
CA HIS A 257 -13.65 13.33 -2.82
C HIS A 257 -12.15 13.02 -2.80
N THR A 258 -11.76 11.74 -2.80
CA THR A 258 -10.36 11.31 -2.78
C THR A 258 -9.63 11.71 -4.07
N VAL A 259 -10.26 11.52 -5.25
CA VAL A 259 -9.70 11.98 -6.54
C VAL A 259 -9.46 13.50 -6.50
N LYS A 260 -10.46 14.28 -6.04
CA LYS A 260 -10.35 15.74 -5.93
C LYS A 260 -9.30 16.19 -4.91
N TYR A 261 -9.17 15.48 -3.79
CA TYR A 261 -8.14 15.72 -2.77
C TYR A 261 -6.73 15.52 -3.35
N LEU A 262 -6.53 14.46 -4.14
CA LEU A 262 -5.25 14.19 -4.82
C LEU A 262 -4.96 15.24 -5.92
N GLN A 263 -5.95 15.61 -6.75
CA GLN A 263 -5.78 16.69 -7.74
C GLN A 263 -5.40 18.04 -7.09
N ASN A 264 -5.86 18.31 -5.86
CA ASN A 264 -5.49 19.51 -5.12
C ASN A 264 -4.03 19.49 -4.60
N MET A 265 -3.34 18.34 -4.60
CA MET A 265 -1.90 18.27 -4.32
C MET A 265 -1.03 18.65 -5.54
N GLY A 266 -1.62 18.71 -6.73
CA GLY A 266 -0.94 18.96 -7.99
C GLY A 266 -1.17 17.84 -9.02
N ASP A 267 -0.45 17.93 -10.13
CA ASP A 267 -0.47 16.94 -11.21
C ASP A 267 0.54 15.82 -10.87
N LEU A 268 0.07 14.79 -10.18
CA LEU A 268 0.90 13.72 -9.61
C LEU A 268 0.62 12.37 -10.29
N ASP A 269 1.63 11.80 -10.97
CA ASP A 269 1.61 10.44 -11.54
C ASP A 269 1.71 9.37 -10.43
N LEU A 270 0.65 9.20 -9.63
CA LEU A 270 0.62 8.29 -8.48
C LEU A 270 0.44 6.81 -8.90
N TYR A 271 1.02 5.90 -8.12
CA TYR A 271 0.94 4.45 -8.33
C TYR A 271 -0.35 3.89 -7.71
N ASN A 272 -1.35 3.64 -8.56
CA ASN A 272 -2.67 3.17 -8.17
C ASN A 272 -2.70 1.65 -8.06
N PHE A 273 -3.17 1.12 -6.93
CA PHE A 273 -3.30 -0.31 -6.68
C PHE A 273 -4.56 -0.59 -5.85
N VAL A 274 -4.99 -1.86 -5.80
CA VAL A 274 -6.14 -2.32 -5.01
C VAL A 274 -5.74 -3.35 -3.94
N ASP A 275 -4.65 -4.08 -4.17
CA ASP A 275 -3.92 -4.88 -3.19
C ASP A 275 -2.42 -4.98 -3.55
N ASN A 276 -1.63 -5.51 -2.61
CA ASN A 276 -0.20 -5.73 -2.72
C ASN A 276 0.25 -6.79 -1.68
N HIS A 277 1.55 -7.00 -1.50
CA HIS A 277 2.08 -8.00 -0.57
C HIS A 277 1.95 -7.65 0.94
N ASP A 278 1.38 -6.48 1.27
CA ASP A 278 1.22 -5.96 2.65
C ASP A 278 -0.21 -5.57 3.03
N VAL A 279 -1.20 -5.71 2.14
CA VAL A 279 -2.62 -5.44 2.44
C VAL A 279 -3.50 -6.61 2.01
N GLU A 280 -4.60 -6.86 2.74
CA GLU A 280 -5.58 -7.90 2.41
C GLU A 280 -6.04 -7.81 0.93
N ARG A 281 -6.08 -8.97 0.24
CA ARG A 281 -6.35 -9.04 -1.20
C ARG A 281 -7.71 -8.44 -1.55
N ILE A 282 -7.81 -7.78 -2.70
CA ILE A 282 -9.01 -7.04 -3.10
C ILE A 282 -10.22 -7.96 -3.21
N TYR A 283 -10.04 -9.18 -3.72
CA TYR A 283 -11.13 -10.15 -3.80
C TYR A 283 -11.64 -10.54 -2.41
N THR A 284 -10.79 -10.62 -1.39
CA THR A 284 -11.18 -10.85 0.01
C THR A 284 -11.83 -9.63 0.65
N LYS A 285 -11.29 -8.44 0.44
CA LYS A 285 -11.82 -7.17 1.00
C LYS A 285 -13.25 -6.84 0.56
N LEU A 286 -13.62 -7.22 -0.67
CA LEU A 286 -14.93 -6.88 -1.22
C LEU A 286 -16.04 -7.74 -0.61
N SER A 287 -16.98 -7.09 0.07
CA SER A 287 -18.17 -7.74 0.66
C SER A 287 -19.11 -8.31 -0.40
N ASN A 288 -19.16 -7.68 -1.58
CA ASN A 288 -19.79 -8.22 -2.79
C ASN A 288 -18.70 -8.50 -3.83
N LYS A 289 -18.47 -9.77 -4.18
CA LYS A 289 -17.43 -10.15 -5.17
C LYS A 289 -17.70 -9.55 -6.56
N ALA A 290 -18.95 -9.25 -6.91
CA ALA A 290 -19.29 -8.60 -8.18
C ALA A 290 -18.72 -7.16 -8.27
N HIS A 291 -18.44 -6.50 -7.14
CA HIS A 291 -17.78 -5.19 -7.14
C HIS A 291 -16.34 -5.23 -7.69
N PHE A 292 -15.75 -6.41 -7.91
CA PHE A 292 -14.47 -6.57 -8.62
C PHE A 292 -14.47 -5.83 -9.96
N ALA A 293 -15.58 -5.86 -10.70
CA ALA A 293 -15.68 -5.21 -12.00
C ALA A 293 -15.58 -3.67 -11.93
N PRO A 294 -16.48 -2.94 -11.24
CA PRO A 294 -16.37 -1.49 -11.12
C PRO A 294 -15.09 -1.01 -10.40
N VAL A 295 -14.54 -1.79 -9.44
CA VAL A 295 -13.23 -1.50 -8.83
C VAL A 295 -12.12 -1.46 -9.89
N HIS A 296 -12.03 -2.46 -10.76
CA HIS A 296 -10.97 -2.51 -11.77
C HIS A 296 -11.22 -1.52 -12.91
N VAL A 297 -12.48 -1.25 -13.29
CA VAL A 297 -12.80 -0.15 -14.23
C VAL A 297 -12.26 1.18 -13.68
N LEU A 298 -12.47 1.50 -12.40
CA LEU A 298 -11.92 2.72 -11.79
C LEU A 298 -10.39 2.70 -11.70
N LEU A 299 -9.78 1.59 -11.28
CA LEU A 299 -8.31 1.44 -11.19
C LEU A 299 -7.61 1.81 -12.51
N TYR A 300 -8.13 1.34 -13.64
CA TYR A 300 -7.54 1.57 -14.96
C TYR A 300 -7.82 2.96 -15.56
N THR A 301 -8.80 3.70 -15.05
CA THR A 301 -9.35 4.89 -15.75
C THR A 301 -9.27 6.20 -14.96
N LEU A 302 -9.14 6.14 -13.63
CA LEU A 302 -8.81 7.31 -12.81
C LEU A 302 -7.35 7.77 -13.10
N PRO A 303 -7.01 9.05 -12.83
CA PRO A 303 -5.65 9.55 -12.99
C PRO A 303 -4.61 8.77 -12.19
N GLY A 304 -3.41 8.61 -12.75
CA GLY A 304 -2.31 7.80 -12.19
C GLY A 304 -2.04 6.51 -12.98
N VAL A 305 -1.10 5.72 -12.47
CA VAL A 305 -0.50 4.54 -13.10
C VAL A 305 -1.04 3.26 -12.43
N PRO A 306 -1.80 2.40 -13.12
CA PRO A 306 -2.44 1.23 -12.51
C PRO A 306 -1.49 0.05 -12.30
N SER A 307 -1.70 -0.68 -11.21
CA SER A 307 -0.98 -1.89 -10.82
C SER A 307 -1.93 -3.05 -10.48
N ILE A 308 -1.64 -4.22 -11.04
CA ILE A 308 -2.20 -5.52 -10.63
C ILE A 308 -1.17 -6.25 -9.78
N TYR A 309 -1.57 -6.79 -8.63
CA TYR A 309 -0.74 -7.67 -7.81
C TYR A 309 -1.01 -9.13 -8.16
N TYR A 310 0.03 -9.94 -8.25
CA TYR A 310 -0.04 -11.27 -8.87
C TYR A 310 -1.11 -12.18 -8.24
N GLY A 311 -1.89 -12.84 -9.08
CA GLY A 311 -3.02 -13.68 -8.68
C GLY A 311 -4.33 -12.92 -8.40
N SER A 312 -4.31 -11.58 -8.28
CA SER A 312 -5.54 -10.80 -8.12
C SER A 312 -6.36 -10.79 -9.41
N GLU A 313 -5.71 -10.93 -10.57
CA GLU A 313 -6.32 -11.17 -11.88
C GLU A 313 -7.08 -12.50 -11.98
N PHE A 314 -6.74 -13.49 -11.16
CA PHE A 314 -7.50 -14.75 -11.08
C PHE A 314 -8.61 -14.70 -10.01
N GLY A 315 -8.70 -13.64 -9.21
CA GLY A 315 -9.65 -13.53 -8.10
C GLY A 315 -9.23 -14.30 -6.85
N ILE A 316 -7.93 -14.42 -6.57
CA ILE A 316 -7.43 -15.17 -5.41
C ILE A 316 -7.73 -14.43 -4.09
N GLU A 317 -8.15 -15.18 -3.07
CA GLU A 317 -8.35 -14.66 -1.72
C GLU A 317 -7.09 -14.77 -0.85
N GLY A 318 -6.90 -13.80 0.04
CA GLY A 318 -5.77 -13.71 0.96
C GLY A 318 -6.00 -12.65 2.02
N ARG A 319 -6.06 -13.07 3.30
CA ARG A 319 -6.28 -12.24 4.48
C ARG A 319 -4.96 -11.81 5.12
N LYS A 320 -4.82 -10.51 5.43
CA LYS A 320 -3.74 -10.06 6.30
C LYS A 320 -4.01 -10.52 7.72
N GLU A 321 -3.11 -11.33 8.28
CA GLU A 321 -3.22 -11.80 9.66
C GLU A 321 -2.34 -10.97 10.59
N ARG A 322 -2.61 -11.02 11.91
CA ARG A 322 -1.86 -10.23 12.91
C ARG A 322 -0.37 -10.64 13.01
N THR A 323 -0.02 -11.83 12.53
CA THR A 323 1.30 -12.43 12.68
C THR A 323 1.80 -13.12 11.39
N SER A 324 1.12 -12.93 10.26
CA SER A 324 1.55 -13.48 8.97
C SER A 324 0.92 -12.75 7.78
N ASP A 325 1.73 -12.56 6.74
CA ASP A 325 1.32 -12.12 5.40
C ASP A 325 1.37 -13.27 4.36
N ASP A 326 1.53 -14.53 4.81
CA ASP A 326 1.65 -15.71 3.93
C ASP A 326 0.53 -15.82 2.90
N SER A 327 -0.72 -15.56 3.31
CA SER A 327 -1.87 -15.68 2.41
C SER A 327 -1.97 -14.54 1.39
N LEU A 328 -1.26 -13.43 1.62
CA LEU A 328 -1.06 -12.37 0.62
C LEU A 328 -0.01 -12.81 -0.41
N ARG A 329 0.91 -13.69 -0.02
CA ARG A 329 2.14 -14.08 -0.75
C ARG A 329 2.16 -15.58 -1.13
N PRO A 330 1.07 -16.14 -1.71
CA PRO A 330 1.00 -17.57 -2.03
C PRO A 330 1.93 -17.97 -3.18
N ALA A 331 2.31 -19.24 -3.21
CA ALA A 331 2.93 -19.86 -4.38
C ALA A 331 1.86 -20.23 -5.42
N LEU A 332 2.09 -19.91 -6.69
CA LEU A 332 1.15 -20.15 -7.79
C LEU A 332 1.88 -20.78 -8.98
N ASN A 333 1.19 -21.67 -9.69
CA ASN A 333 1.65 -22.22 -10.96
C ASN A 333 0.75 -21.71 -12.09
N LEU A 334 1.32 -21.04 -13.09
CA LEU A 334 0.55 -20.49 -14.21
C LEU A 334 -0.21 -21.56 -15.01
N ALA A 335 0.27 -22.81 -15.00
CA ALA A 335 -0.40 -23.93 -15.66
C ALA A 335 -1.80 -24.21 -15.11
N ASP A 336 -2.07 -23.86 -13.85
CA ASP A 336 -3.38 -24.01 -13.20
C ASP A 336 -4.39 -22.95 -13.70
N TYR A 337 -3.92 -21.94 -14.44
CA TYR A 337 -4.67 -20.80 -14.96
C TYR A 337 -4.57 -20.65 -16.49
N ALA A 338 -4.14 -21.71 -17.20
CA ALA A 338 -3.77 -21.67 -18.63
C ALA A 338 -4.89 -21.33 -19.63
N ASP A 339 -6.15 -21.18 -19.18
CA ASP A 339 -7.28 -20.70 -19.97
C ASP A 339 -8.11 -19.62 -19.23
N ALA A 340 -7.51 -18.96 -18.23
CA ALA A 340 -8.17 -17.95 -17.41
C ALA A 340 -8.63 -16.73 -18.23
N THR A 341 -7.89 -16.33 -19.27
CA THR A 341 -8.26 -15.27 -20.22
C THR A 341 -9.60 -15.52 -20.93
N GLU A 342 -9.97 -16.77 -21.16
CA GLU A 342 -11.22 -17.19 -21.80
C GLU A 342 -12.29 -17.59 -20.78
N LYS A 343 -11.91 -18.15 -19.63
CA LYS A 343 -12.84 -18.80 -18.69
C LYS A 343 -13.02 -18.08 -17.36
N ASN A 344 -12.12 -17.19 -16.96
CA ASN A 344 -12.20 -16.43 -15.71
C ASN A 344 -12.61 -14.97 -15.99
N PRO A 345 -13.83 -14.54 -15.62
CA PRO A 345 -14.29 -13.16 -15.81
C PRO A 345 -13.33 -12.09 -15.26
N CYS A 346 -12.65 -12.37 -14.15
CA CYS A 346 -11.70 -11.46 -13.54
C CYS A 346 -10.51 -11.18 -14.47
N THR A 347 -9.96 -12.24 -15.06
CA THR A 347 -8.79 -12.19 -15.95
C THR A 347 -9.17 -11.64 -17.32
N ALA A 348 -10.33 -12.05 -17.86
CA ALA A 348 -10.88 -11.51 -19.09
C ALA A 348 -11.12 -10.00 -19.02
N LEU A 349 -11.66 -9.51 -17.88
CA LEU A 349 -11.87 -8.08 -17.64
C LEU A 349 -10.54 -7.32 -17.57
N ILE A 350 -9.57 -7.79 -16.79
CA ILE A 350 -8.26 -7.12 -16.66
C ILE A 350 -7.53 -7.11 -18.00
N ALA A 351 -7.55 -8.21 -18.76
CA ALA A 351 -6.99 -8.28 -20.10
C ALA A 351 -7.65 -7.32 -21.09
N ALA A 352 -8.96 -7.07 -20.97
CA ALA A 352 -9.66 -6.08 -21.77
C ALA A 352 -9.34 -4.64 -21.32
N LEU A 353 -9.30 -4.37 -20.01
CA LEU A 353 -8.96 -3.04 -19.47
C LEU A 353 -7.54 -2.60 -19.85
N GLY A 354 -6.55 -3.52 -19.80
CA GLY A 354 -5.20 -3.28 -20.30
C GLY A 354 -5.19 -2.90 -21.79
N LYS A 355 -5.88 -3.69 -22.62
CA LYS A 355 -6.00 -3.42 -24.08
C LYS A 355 -6.73 -2.11 -24.38
N VAL A 356 -7.77 -1.77 -23.62
CA VAL A 356 -8.47 -0.48 -23.74
C VAL A 356 -7.54 0.68 -23.38
N ARG A 357 -6.82 0.61 -22.25
CA ARG A 357 -5.90 1.68 -21.83
C ARG A 357 -4.77 1.89 -22.83
N GLN A 358 -4.14 0.82 -23.33
CA GLN A 358 -3.12 0.89 -24.38
C GLN A 358 -3.60 1.58 -25.67
N ASN A 359 -4.89 1.46 -26.02
CA ASN A 359 -5.47 2.04 -27.24
C ASN A 359 -6.23 3.35 -26.98
N THR A 360 -6.17 3.92 -25.77
CA THR A 360 -6.96 5.10 -25.38
C THR A 360 -6.10 6.12 -24.61
N PRO A 361 -5.28 6.95 -25.30
CA PRO A 361 -4.32 7.85 -24.66
C PRO A 361 -4.92 8.83 -23.64
N ALA A 362 -6.22 9.16 -23.75
CA ALA A 362 -6.92 9.97 -22.76
C ALA A 362 -6.98 9.32 -21.36
N LEU A 363 -6.93 7.98 -21.26
CA LEU A 363 -6.86 7.29 -19.96
C LEU A 363 -5.48 7.40 -19.29
N ASN A 364 -4.42 7.67 -20.07
CA ASN A 364 -3.12 8.06 -19.56
C ASN A 364 -3.13 9.56 -19.25
N TYR A 365 -3.20 10.40 -20.28
CA TYR A 365 -2.88 11.83 -20.24
C TYR A 365 -4.06 12.80 -20.12
N GLY A 366 -5.30 12.33 -20.26
CA GLY A 366 -6.47 13.21 -20.35
C GLY A 366 -6.86 13.83 -19.00
N SER A 367 -7.32 15.08 -19.01
CA SER A 367 -7.81 15.76 -17.80
C SER A 367 -9.08 15.11 -17.29
N TYR A 368 -9.15 14.84 -15.97
CA TYR A 368 -10.34 14.31 -15.31
C TYR A 368 -11.40 15.41 -15.09
N ALA A 369 -12.66 15.11 -15.38
CA ALA A 369 -13.81 15.95 -15.05
C ALA A 369 -15.02 15.10 -14.62
N GLU A 370 -15.57 15.35 -13.42
CA GLU A 370 -16.80 14.71 -12.94
C GLU A 370 -18.01 15.07 -13.82
N LEU A 371 -18.86 14.08 -14.15
CA LEU A 371 -20.08 14.27 -14.94
C LEU A 371 -21.37 13.95 -14.17
N MET A 372 -21.35 12.90 -13.35
CA MET A 372 -22.48 12.48 -12.51
C MET A 372 -21.96 11.73 -11.29
N LEU A 373 -22.54 12.02 -10.13
CA LEU A 373 -22.19 11.37 -8.86
C LEU A 373 -23.43 11.14 -8.01
N THR A 374 -23.62 9.90 -7.57
CA THR A 374 -24.56 9.49 -6.52
C THR A 374 -23.79 8.63 -5.51
N ASN A 375 -24.47 8.08 -4.49
CA ASN A 375 -23.89 7.05 -3.63
C ASN A 375 -23.38 5.83 -4.42
N ARG A 376 -24.08 5.46 -5.52
CA ARG A 376 -23.96 4.15 -6.19
C ARG A 376 -23.64 4.20 -7.68
N GLN A 377 -23.76 5.36 -8.29
CA GLN A 377 -23.47 5.61 -9.71
C GLN A 377 -22.48 6.76 -9.81
N TYR A 378 -21.42 6.56 -10.60
CA TYR A 378 -20.36 7.54 -10.77
C TYR A 378 -19.89 7.54 -12.23
N ALA A 379 -19.83 8.73 -12.80
CA ALA A 379 -19.37 8.94 -14.16
C ALA A 379 -18.52 10.20 -14.27
N PHE A 380 -17.46 10.10 -15.08
CA PHE A 380 -16.51 11.17 -15.32
C PHE A 380 -15.96 11.09 -16.74
N ALA A 381 -15.44 12.20 -17.24
CA ALA A 381 -14.68 12.27 -18.48
C ALA A 381 -13.17 12.19 -18.21
N ARG A 382 -12.44 11.62 -19.18
CA ARG A 382 -11.03 11.88 -19.42
C ARG A 382 -10.94 12.56 -20.79
N ASP A 383 -10.57 13.85 -20.79
CA ASP A 383 -10.54 14.68 -22.00
C ASP A 383 -9.09 14.92 -22.47
N LEU A 384 -8.78 14.67 -23.75
CA LEU A 384 -7.46 14.90 -24.35
C LEU A 384 -7.62 15.34 -25.82
N ASP A 385 -6.97 16.43 -26.22
CA ASP A 385 -6.92 16.92 -27.62
C ASP A 385 -8.28 17.00 -28.35
N GLY A 386 -9.35 17.29 -27.61
CA GLY A 386 -10.73 17.38 -28.11
C GLY A 386 -11.47 16.04 -28.20
N VAL A 387 -10.80 14.93 -27.89
CA VAL A 387 -11.41 13.61 -27.66
C VAL A 387 -11.86 13.50 -26.21
N ARG A 388 -13.15 13.26 -25.99
CA ARG A 388 -13.72 12.94 -24.68
C ARG A 388 -13.97 11.44 -24.58
N VAL A 389 -13.36 10.80 -23.59
CA VAL A 389 -13.68 9.43 -23.16
C VAL A 389 -14.51 9.51 -21.88
N ILE A 390 -15.67 8.84 -21.85
CA ILE A 390 -16.56 8.84 -20.68
C ILE A 390 -16.44 7.51 -19.96
N VAL A 391 -16.31 7.52 -18.64
CA VAL A 391 -16.29 6.33 -17.79
C VAL A 391 -17.56 6.31 -16.97
N THR A 392 -18.16 5.13 -16.78
CA THR A 392 -19.37 4.95 -15.98
C THR A 392 -19.27 3.69 -15.13
N VAL A 393 -19.55 3.77 -13.83
CA VAL A 393 -19.60 2.63 -12.91
C VAL A 393 -20.86 2.64 -12.05
N ASN A 394 -21.32 1.44 -11.68
CA ASN A 394 -22.51 1.20 -10.87
C ASN A 394 -22.24 0.08 -9.86
N ASN A 395 -22.38 0.36 -8.56
CA ASN A 395 -22.30 -0.64 -7.48
C ASN A 395 -23.66 -0.97 -6.85
N ASP A 396 -24.77 -0.59 -7.49
CA ASP A 396 -26.07 -1.17 -7.14
C ASP A 396 -26.25 -2.54 -7.81
N ASP A 397 -27.04 -3.42 -7.20
CA ASP A 397 -27.44 -4.70 -7.83
C ASP A 397 -28.38 -4.51 -9.04
N ASN A 398 -29.06 -3.36 -9.12
CA ASN A 398 -29.95 -3.00 -10.21
C ASN A 398 -29.21 -2.21 -11.30
N ALA A 399 -29.68 -2.34 -12.55
CA ALA A 399 -29.21 -1.49 -13.63
C ALA A 399 -29.65 -0.03 -13.45
N ALA A 400 -28.79 0.93 -13.78
CA ALA A 400 -29.02 2.36 -13.62
C ALA A 400 -28.77 3.12 -14.93
N SER A 401 -29.73 3.95 -15.33
CA SER A 401 -29.60 4.82 -16.51
C SER A 401 -28.97 6.16 -16.16
N MET A 402 -28.09 6.66 -17.05
CA MET A 402 -27.38 7.93 -16.89
C MET A 402 -27.51 8.76 -18.18
N ASN A 403 -27.75 10.07 -18.04
CA ASN A 403 -27.62 11.05 -19.12
C ASN A 403 -26.33 11.84 -18.88
N LEU A 404 -25.38 11.79 -19.81
CA LEU A 404 -24.00 12.24 -19.58
C LEU A 404 -23.52 13.17 -20.71
N PRO A 405 -22.97 14.37 -20.40
CA PRO A 405 -22.49 15.31 -21.41
C PRO A 405 -21.41 14.74 -22.33
N ALA A 406 -21.75 14.59 -23.61
CA ALA A 406 -20.89 14.03 -24.64
C ALA A 406 -19.75 14.98 -25.04
N GLY A 407 -18.79 14.45 -25.81
CA GLY A 407 -17.87 15.26 -26.61
C GLY A 407 -18.45 15.62 -27.98
N ASN A 408 -17.58 16.03 -28.91
CA ASN A 408 -17.96 16.41 -30.29
C ASN A 408 -18.29 15.21 -31.21
N ALA A 409 -18.41 14.00 -30.67
CA ALA A 409 -18.72 12.79 -31.44
C ALA A 409 -20.23 12.66 -31.73
N ALA A 410 -20.60 11.92 -32.78
CA ALA A 410 -22.00 11.61 -33.10
C ALA A 410 -22.50 10.30 -32.44
N GLU A 411 -21.59 9.38 -32.15
CA GLU A 411 -21.85 8.08 -31.53
C GLU A 411 -20.68 7.72 -30.61
N TYR A 412 -20.99 7.00 -29.53
CA TYR A 412 -20.04 6.41 -28.59
C TYR A 412 -20.17 4.88 -28.58
N VAL A 413 -19.05 4.18 -28.36
CA VAL A 413 -18.98 2.72 -28.22
C VAL A 413 -18.47 2.39 -26.81
N GLY A 414 -19.20 1.53 -26.10
CA GLY A 414 -18.80 0.98 -24.81
C GLY A 414 -17.80 -0.15 -25.00
N THR A 415 -16.52 0.08 -24.69
CA THR A 415 -15.40 -0.82 -25.04
C THR A 415 -15.42 -2.17 -24.33
N LEU A 416 -16.25 -2.35 -23.29
CA LEU A 416 -16.39 -3.61 -22.56
C LEU A 416 -17.70 -4.36 -22.89
N THR A 417 -18.67 -3.70 -23.54
CA THR A 417 -19.98 -4.27 -23.88
C THR A 417 -20.24 -4.37 -25.38
N GLY A 418 -19.50 -3.64 -26.21
CA GLY A 418 -19.78 -3.47 -27.63
C GLY A 418 -21.03 -2.61 -27.94
N GLU A 419 -21.67 -2.05 -26.92
CA GLU A 419 -22.88 -1.24 -27.05
C GLU A 419 -22.57 0.09 -27.77
N LYS A 420 -23.45 0.49 -28.68
CA LYS A 420 -23.38 1.76 -29.41
C LYS A 420 -24.51 2.69 -28.96
N VAL A 421 -24.16 3.91 -28.59
CA VAL A 421 -25.12 4.96 -28.19
C VAL A 421 -24.90 6.24 -28.99
N SER A 422 -25.97 6.77 -29.58
CA SER A 422 -25.94 8.02 -30.32
C SER A 422 -25.92 9.22 -29.38
N VAL A 423 -25.30 10.34 -29.80
CA VAL A 423 -25.32 11.60 -29.05
C VAL A 423 -26.58 12.38 -29.40
N GLU A 424 -27.45 12.58 -28.41
CA GLU A 424 -28.71 13.30 -28.53
C GLU A 424 -28.66 14.58 -27.69
N ASN A 425 -28.93 15.74 -28.32
CA ASN A 425 -28.93 17.06 -27.66
C ASN A 425 -27.63 17.41 -26.88
N GLY A 426 -26.50 16.77 -27.21
CA GLY A 426 -25.21 16.96 -26.54
C GLY A 426 -24.92 15.99 -25.38
N SER A 427 -25.77 14.99 -25.15
CA SER A 427 -25.54 13.92 -24.17
C SER A 427 -25.59 12.53 -24.81
N ILE A 428 -24.94 11.55 -24.17
CA ILE A 428 -25.28 10.13 -24.34
C ILE A 428 -26.29 9.71 -23.27
N ASN A 429 -27.21 8.81 -23.62
CA ASN A 429 -28.06 8.08 -22.68
C ASN A 429 -27.56 6.63 -22.61
N VAL A 430 -27.13 6.18 -21.44
CA VAL A 430 -26.58 4.83 -21.23
C VAL A 430 -27.30 4.13 -20.09
N THR A 431 -27.36 2.79 -20.10
CA THR A 431 -27.86 2.01 -18.95
C THR A 431 -26.79 1.02 -18.50
N VAL A 432 -26.17 1.32 -17.36
CA VAL A 432 -25.10 0.50 -16.79
C VAL A 432 -25.74 -0.61 -15.96
N ALA A 433 -25.35 -1.86 -16.20
CA ALA A 433 -25.87 -3.01 -15.47
C ALA A 433 -25.49 -2.94 -13.97
N GLY A 434 -26.17 -3.75 -13.14
CA GLY A 434 -25.80 -3.86 -11.72
C GLY A 434 -24.36 -4.37 -11.55
N ASN A 435 -23.65 -3.89 -10.54
CA ASN A 435 -22.28 -4.28 -10.19
C ASN A 435 -21.29 -4.27 -11.38
N SER A 436 -21.33 -3.24 -12.21
CA SER A 436 -20.60 -3.20 -13.49
C SER A 436 -20.04 -1.81 -13.82
N GLY A 437 -19.28 -1.72 -14.91
CA GLY A 437 -18.81 -0.45 -15.45
C GLY A 437 -18.46 -0.54 -16.93
N ASN A 438 -18.29 0.62 -17.57
CA ASN A 438 -17.96 0.70 -19.00
C ASN A 438 -17.11 1.94 -19.29
N ILE A 439 -16.39 1.89 -20.40
CA ILE A 439 -15.57 2.98 -20.93
C ILE A 439 -16.12 3.29 -22.31
N TRP A 440 -16.59 4.51 -22.52
CA TRP A 440 -17.24 4.97 -23.73
C TRP A 440 -16.26 5.82 -24.53
N VAL A 441 -15.82 5.31 -25.68
CA VAL A 441 -14.97 6.02 -26.64
C VAL A 441 -15.79 6.49 -27.83
N ALA A 442 -15.37 7.56 -28.50
CA ALA A 442 -16.03 8.02 -29.71
C ALA A 442 -15.96 6.95 -30.83
N ALA A 443 -17.05 6.77 -31.56
CA ALA A 443 -17.07 5.86 -32.70
C ALA A 443 -16.22 6.41 -33.87
N GLY A 444 -15.26 5.61 -34.34
CA GLY A 444 -14.31 5.95 -35.40
C GLY A 444 -13.48 4.73 -35.79
N ASP A 445 -12.27 4.94 -36.30
CA ASP A 445 -11.31 3.87 -36.70
C ASP A 445 -10.65 3.14 -35.50
N MET A 446 -11.41 2.94 -34.42
CA MET A 446 -10.98 2.24 -33.21
C MET A 446 -10.99 0.72 -33.41
N PRO A 447 -10.16 -0.06 -32.70
CA PRO A 447 -10.11 -1.52 -32.83
C PRO A 447 -11.42 -2.20 -32.43
N GLU A 448 -11.66 -3.41 -32.96
CA GLU A 448 -12.86 -4.20 -32.65
C GLU A 448 -12.88 -4.66 -31.19
N TYR A 449 -13.64 -3.95 -30.35
CA TYR A 449 -13.84 -4.28 -28.95
C TYR A 449 -14.74 -5.52 -28.79
N LYS A 450 -14.18 -6.59 -28.23
CA LYS A 450 -14.94 -7.79 -27.86
C LYS A 450 -15.65 -7.58 -26.52
N PRO A 451 -16.97 -7.82 -26.43
CA PRO A 451 -17.69 -7.75 -25.16
C PRO A 451 -17.12 -8.74 -24.13
N VAL A 452 -17.13 -8.35 -22.85
CA VAL A 452 -16.59 -9.14 -21.73
C VAL A 452 -17.70 -9.46 -20.74
N ASP A 453 -17.74 -10.71 -20.26
CA ASP A 453 -18.58 -11.08 -19.13
C ASP A 453 -17.96 -10.52 -17.83
N MET A 454 -18.70 -9.63 -17.15
CA MET A 454 -18.29 -9.01 -15.88
C MET A 454 -18.83 -9.77 -14.66
N ALA A 455 -19.65 -10.81 -14.85
CA ALA A 455 -20.26 -11.53 -13.75
C ALA A 455 -19.22 -12.34 -12.97
N ALA A 456 -18.88 -11.89 -11.76
CA ALA A 456 -18.00 -12.64 -10.87
C ALA A 456 -18.58 -14.03 -10.59
N LYS A 457 -17.88 -15.08 -11.08
CA LYS A 457 -18.25 -16.47 -10.81
C LYS A 457 -18.14 -16.75 -9.31
N LYS A 458 -19.13 -17.47 -8.77
CA LYS A 458 -18.95 -18.13 -7.47
C LYS A 458 -17.83 -19.18 -7.63
N PRO A 459 -16.88 -19.28 -6.68
CA PRO A 459 -15.80 -20.26 -6.78
C PRO A 459 -16.38 -21.68 -6.78
N GLU A 460 -15.87 -22.53 -7.67
CA GLU A 460 -16.18 -23.95 -7.64
C GLU A 460 -15.50 -24.58 -6.42
N THR A 461 -16.29 -25.16 -5.52
CA THR A 461 -15.76 -25.87 -4.36
C THR A 461 -15.02 -27.12 -4.82
N ALA A 462 -13.69 -27.13 -4.68
CA ALA A 462 -12.85 -28.27 -5.03
C ALA A 462 -13.37 -29.55 -4.33
N SER A 463 -13.61 -30.60 -5.12
CA SER A 463 -14.13 -31.86 -4.60
C SER A 463 -13.05 -32.62 -3.82
N GLU A 464 -13.38 -33.07 -2.61
CA GLU A 464 -12.51 -33.91 -1.78
C GLU A 464 -12.33 -35.30 -2.40
N ASN A 465 -11.36 -35.44 -3.31
CA ASN A 465 -10.92 -36.74 -3.82
C ASN A 465 -10.14 -37.48 -2.74
N SER A 466 -10.86 -38.30 -1.96
CA SER A 466 -10.28 -39.13 -0.89
C SER A 466 -9.41 -40.26 -1.46
N SER A 467 -8.10 -40.00 -1.58
CA SER A 467 -7.11 -41.03 -1.88
C SER A 467 -6.92 -41.96 -0.68
N ALA A 468 -7.45 -43.18 -0.77
CA ALA A 468 -7.36 -44.18 0.30
C ALA A 468 -5.91 -44.55 0.64
N ASN A 469 -5.60 -44.68 1.93
CA ASN A 469 -4.32 -45.21 2.40
C ASN A 469 -4.55 -46.27 3.49
N THR A 470 -4.15 -47.51 3.23
CA THR A 470 -4.52 -48.70 4.00
C THR A 470 -3.48 -49.06 5.06
N ALA A 471 -3.80 -48.81 6.34
CA ALA A 471 -2.96 -49.21 7.46
C ALA A 471 -3.76 -49.81 8.65
N LYS A 472 -3.85 -51.15 8.66
CA LYS A 472 -4.05 -52.07 9.81
C LYS A 472 -5.02 -51.71 10.94
N THR A 473 -6.06 -52.53 11.06
CA THR A 473 -6.86 -52.74 12.27
C THR A 473 -6.04 -53.29 13.45
N GLU A 474 -6.32 -52.78 14.66
CA GLU A 474 -6.42 -53.58 15.89
C GLU A 474 -7.66 -53.13 16.69
N ALA A 475 -8.11 -53.91 17.67
CA ALA A 475 -9.56 -54.07 17.90
C ALA A 475 -10.10 -53.75 19.32
N ALA A 476 -11.41 -53.48 19.35
CA ALA A 476 -12.30 -53.31 20.51
C ALA A 476 -12.09 -52.01 21.35
N SER A 477 -13.10 -51.51 22.07
CA SER A 477 -14.43 -52.06 22.37
C SER A 477 -15.58 -51.04 22.23
N THR A 478 -16.81 -51.54 22.25
CA THR A 478 -18.07 -50.77 22.16
C THR A 478 -18.53 -50.24 23.52
N THR A 479 -19.08 -49.02 23.55
CA THR A 479 -20.25 -48.70 24.40
C THR A 479 -21.03 -47.52 23.82
N GLU A 480 -22.33 -47.45 24.11
CA GLU A 480 -23.28 -46.49 23.51
C GLU A 480 -23.64 -45.31 24.46
N ALA A 481 -24.40 -44.37 23.88
CA ALA A 481 -25.47 -43.60 24.51
C ALA A 481 -25.21 -42.17 25.07
N LYS A 482 -25.66 -41.20 24.26
CA LYS A 482 -26.57 -40.08 24.61
C LYS A 482 -26.14 -39.05 25.68
N ALA A 483 -25.58 -37.95 25.17
CA ALA A 483 -26.13 -36.59 25.22
C ALA A 483 -26.97 -36.13 26.45
N SER A 484 -26.52 -35.04 27.09
CA SER A 484 -27.39 -34.06 27.75
C SER A 484 -26.73 -32.67 27.77
N ASN A 485 -27.55 -31.61 27.82
CA ASN A 485 -27.10 -30.23 28.04
C ASN A 485 -26.86 -30.00 29.55
N TYR A 486 -25.96 -29.09 29.94
CA TYR A 486 -26.33 -27.75 30.45
C TYR A 486 -25.13 -26.85 30.78
N LYS A 487 -25.42 -25.63 31.25
CA LYS A 487 -24.53 -24.47 31.42
C LYS A 487 -23.67 -24.49 32.70
N SER A 488 -22.54 -23.78 32.59
CA SER A 488 -22.00 -22.73 33.49
C SER A 488 -21.59 -23.01 34.96
N ASP A 489 -20.74 -22.09 35.41
CA ASP A 489 -20.49 -21.66 36.80
C ASP A 489 -19.65 -22.56 37.72
N ALA A 490 -18.35 -22.27 37.78
CA ALA A 490 -17.51 -22.43 38.97
C ALA A 490 -16.31 -21.46 38.94
N GLU A 491 -16.24 -20.56 39.93
CA GLU A 491 -15.06 -19.72 40.22
C GLU A 491 -14.39 -20.24 41.53
N PRO A 492 -13.42 -19.54 42.16
CA PRO A 492 -12.02 -19.96 42.17
C PRO A 492 -11.57 -20.63 43.49
N ALA A 493 -10.31 -21.09 43.51
CA ALA A 493 -9.56 -21.34 44.75
C ALA A 493 -8.09 -20.92 44.58
N ALA A 494 -7.54 -20.22 45.58
CA ALA A 494 -6.15 -19.79 45.65
C ALA A 494 -5.64 -19.89 47.09
N GLU A 495 -4.35 -20.20 47.25
CA GLU A 495 -3.57 -20.13 48.51
C GLU A 495 -2.09 -19.95 48.10
N ASN A 496 -1.36 -18.90 48.52
CA ASN A 496 -0.85 -18.53 49.86
C ASN A 496 0.57 -19.08 50.12
N THR A 497 1.53 -18.38 50.74
CA THR A 497 1.73 -16.93 51.07
C THR A 497 3.20 -16.57 50.64
N ALA A 498 4.07 -15.71 51.19
CA ALA A 498 4.20 -14.82 52.37
C ALA A 498 5.43 -13.89 52.15
N ALA A 499 5.70 -12.79 52.87
CA ALA A 499 4.90 -11.89 53.74
C ALA A 499 5.77 -10.67 54.15
N SER A 500 5.21 -9.74 54.95
CA SER A 500 5.80 -8.52 55.55
C SER A 500 6.20 -7.40 54.55
N GLU A 501 5.73 -6.14 54.63
CA GLU A 501 5.33 -5.19 55.70
C GLU A 501 6.45 -4.27 56.22
N SER A 502 6.33 -2.97 55.93
CA SER A 502 6.03 -1.93 56.93
C SER A 502 6.02 -0.53 56.27
N ALA A 503 5.36 0.45 56.90
CA ALA A 503 5.25 1.82 56.38
C ALA A 503 5.65 2.86 57.44
N VAL A 504 6.33 3.93 57.02
CA VAL A 504 6.65 5.11 57.84
C VAL A 504 6.50 6.38 57.00
N ASN A 505 6.04 7.45 57.64
CA ASN A 505 5.72 8.79 57.12
C ASN A 505 5.88 9.78 58.30
N PRO A 506 5.88 11.12 58.17
CA PRO A 506 6.20 12.03 57.05
C PRO A 506 7.35 13.02 57.41
N ALA A 507 7.69 13.96 56.51
CA ALA A 507 8.18 15.31 56.88
C ALA A 507 8.13 16.28 55.69
N ALA A 508 8.04 17.60 55.95
CA ALA A 508 8.09 18.67 54.94
C ALA A 508 9.08 19.77 55.37
N SER A 509 9.53 20.59 54.43
CA SER A 509 10.09 21.94 54.70
C SER A 509 10.01 22.82 53.45
N GLU A 510 9.75 24.11 53.65
CA GLU A 510 9.77 25.15 52.63
C GLU A 510 11.15 25.83 52.55
N VAL A 511 11.52 26.38 51.38
CA VAL A 511 12.20 27.69 51.28
C VAL A 511 11.69 28.37 50.00
N ALA A 512 11.41 29.68 50.06
CA ALA A 512 10.97 30.48 48.92
C ALA A 512 11.90 31.68 48.67
N ALA A 513 12.13 32.03 47.40
CA ALA A 513 12.58 33.35 46.89
C ALA A 513 12.77 33.30 45.35
N SER A 514 12.75 34.39 44.59
CA SER A 514 12.00 35.67 44.64
C SER A 514 12.35 36.49 43.37
N ASN A 515 11.54 37.51 43.06
CA ASN A 515 11.74 38.52 42.01
C ASN A 515 11.47 38.00 40.57
N ASP A 516 10.49 38.47 39.79
CA ASP A 516 9.85 39.80 39.61
C ASP A 516 10.63 40.77 38.70
N VAL A 517 9.86 41.59 37.96
CA VAL A 517 10.14 42.81 37.19
C VAL A 517 9.19 42.86 35.97
N SER A 518 8.28 43.84 36.04
CA SER A 518 7.48 44.48 34.99
C SER A 518 8.11 44.47 33.57
N ALA A 519 7.41 44.16 32.47
CA ALA A 519 6.14 44.72 31.98
C ALA A 519 6.25 46.17 31.44
N ASP A 520 5.71 46.39 30.24
CA ASP A 520 5.42 47.72 29.68
C ASP A 520 4.16 47.66 28.77
N LYS A 521 3.48 48.80 28.59
CA LYS A 521 2.25 48.94 27.79
C LYS A 521 2.25 50.28 27.05
N GLU A 522 1.74 50.30 25.81
CA GLU A 522 0.80 51.28 25.21
C GLU A 522 0.56 50.85 23.74
N ALA A 523 -0.67 50.64 23.24
CA ALA A 523 -1.82 51.54 23.01
C ALA A 523 -1.73 52.29 21.66
N ALA A 524 -2.81 52.54 20.90
CA ALA A 524 -4.18 52.00 20.88
C ALA A 524 -4.89 52.45 19.56
N ALA A 525 -6.17 52.06 19.40
CA ALA A 525 -7.11 52.43 18.32
C ALA A 525 -6.88 51.77 16.94
N ASP A 526 -7.91 51.52 16.10
CA ASP A 526 -9.32 51.99 16.19
C ASP A 526 -10.37 50.92 15.76
N ASN A 527 -11.64 51.28 15.90
CA ASN A 527 -12.92 50.55 15.67
C ASN A 527 -13.06 49.72 14.34
N GLU A 528 -14.04 48.82 14.14
CA GLU A 528 -15.42 48.72 14.69
C GLU A 528 -16.03 47.29 14.57
N ALA A 529 -17.34 47.16 14.91
CA ALA A 529 -18.31 46.11 14.52
C ALA A 529 -18.50 44.83 15.37
N THR A 530 -19.32 44.97 16.42
CA THR A 530 -20.38 44.04 16.91
C THR A 530 -20.05 42.59 17.36
N SER A 531 -20.53 42.26 18.56
CA SER A 531 -20.38 40.96 19.23
C SER A 531 -21.44 39.91 18.89
N GLN A 532 -21.03 38.64 18.96
CA GLN A 532 -21.85 37.60 19.58
C GLN A 532 -21.08 36.98 20.75
N THR A 533 -21.82 36.48 21.74
CA THR A 533 -21.30 36.12 23.07
C THR A 533 -20.38 34.90 23.04
N ALA A 534 -19.15 35.05 23.51
CA ALA A 534 -18.36 33.91 23.98
C ALA A 534 -18.99 33.41 25.30
N SER A 535 -19.49 32.18 25.29
CA SER A 535 -19.82 31.46 26.53
C SER A 535 -18.53 31.04 27.22
N GLU A 536 -18.49 31.13 28.55
CA GLU A 536 -17.40 30.62 29.37
C GLU A 536 -17.26 29.10 29.13
N LYS A 537 -16.21 28.67 28.42
CA LYS A 537 -15.88 27.25 28.31
C LYS A 537 -15.40 26.76 29.67
N SER A 538 -16.19 25.90 30.29
CA SER A 538 -15.74 25.08 31.43
C SER A 538 -14.51 24.28 31.03
N GLU A 539 -13.48 24.25 31.88
CA GLU A 539 -12.31 23.40 31.67
C GLU A 539 -12.73 21.92 31.73
N VAL A 540 -12.73 21.25 30.57
CA VAL A 540 -13.12 19.84 30.45
C VAL A 540 -11.99 18.96 30.99
N THR A 541 -12.14 18.50 32.23
CA THR A 541 -11.18 17.56 32.83
C THR A 541 -11.39 16.14 32.30
N VAL A 542 -10.34 15.53 31.75
CA VAL A 542 -10.41 14.19 31.15
C VAL A 542 -10.46 13.10 32.23
N ASP A 543 -11.53 12.29 32.20
CA ASP A 543 -11.64 11.08 33.00
C ASP A 543 -10.94 9.90 32.31
N TRP A 544 -9.68 9.66 32.70
CA TRP A 544 -8.85 8.57 32.19
C TRP A 544 -9.29 7.17 32.61
N THR A 545 -10.40 7.00 33.34
CA THR A 545 -10.97 5.68 33.66
C THR A 545 -11.96 5.18 32.60
N LYS A 546 -12.41 6.05 31.69
CA LYS A 546 -13.24 5.69 30.52
C LYS A 546 -12.40 5.02 29.43
N SER A 547 -13.02 4.16 28.62
CA SER A 547 -12.43 3.82 27.31
C SER A 547 -12.50 5.06 26.40
N PRO A 548 -11.53 5.29 25.48
CA PRO A 548 -11.62 6.40 24.53
C PRO A 548 -12.93 6.44 23.73
N GLU A 549 -13.51 5.27 23.42
CA GLU A 549 -14.83 5.13 22.79
C GLU A 549 -15.97 5.80 23.58
N ASP A 550 -15.88 5.84 24.92
CA ASP A 550 -16.90 6.41 25.82
C ASP A 550 -16.64 7.89 26.17
N MET A 551 -15.55 8.48 25.65
CA MET A 551 -15.21 9.89 25.83
C MET A 551 -15.93 10.76 24.79
N THR A 552 -16.33 11.96 25.19
CA THR A 552 -16.86 12.97 24.25
C THR A 552 -15.76 13.58 23.38
N VAL A 553 -16.14 14.25 22.28
CA VAL A 553 -15.20 14.98 21.40
C VAL A 553 -14.31 15.95 22.17
N GLU A 554 -14.86 16.72 23.12
CA GLU A 554 -14.08 17.69 23.91
C GLU A 554 -13.14 17.02 24.93
N GLU A 555 -13.54 15.89 25.52
CA GLU A 555 -12.66 15.06 26.36
C GLU A 555 -11.51 14.44 25.55
N LEU A 556 -11.80 13.91 24.36
CA LEU A 556 -10.81 13.33 23.47
C LEU A 556 -9.79 14.38 22.97
N GLN A 557 -10.28 15.55 22.52
CA GLN A 557 -9.42 16.67 22.12
C GLN A 557 -8.50 17.11 23.27
N THR A 558 -9.04 17.22 24.48
CA THR A 558 -8.24 17.61 25.66
C THR A 558 -7.26 16.51 26.07
N GLY A 559 -7.64 15.23 25.96
CA GLY A 559 -6.77 14.08 26.22
C GLY A 559 -5.60 13.98 25.23
N ILE A 560 -5.85 14.25 23.94
CA ILE A 560 -4.81 14.33 22.91
C ILE A 560 -3.82 15.44 23.25
N LEU A 561 -4.30 16.64 23.60
CA LEU A 561 -3.42 17.76 23.96
C LEU A 561 -2.58 17.48 25.21
N ALA A 562 -3.14 16.79 26.21
CA ALA A 562 -2.40 16.34 27.38
C ALA A 562 -1.31 15.30 27.05
N LYS A 563 -1.62 14.29 26.21
CA LYS A 563 -0.64 13.31 25.72
C LYS A 563 0.45 13.97 24.84
N MET A 564 0.09 14.96 24.02
CA MET A 564 1.05 15.75 23.24
C MET A 564 1.99 16.56 24.14
N ALA A 565 1.46 17.21 25.19
CA ALA A 565 2.24 18.03 26.10
C ALA A 565 3.30 17.23 26.89
N ASN A 566 2.99 15.97 27.24
CA ASN A 566 3.95 15.05 27.86
C ASN A 566 5.10 14.67 26.91
N ASN A 567 4.90 14.77 25.60
CA ASN A 567 5.89 14.43 24.57
C ASN A 567 6.64 15.67 24.01
N GLY A 568 6.25 16.89 24.37
CA GLY A 568 6.93 18.12 23.95
C GLY A 568 6.03 19.37 23.98
N PRO A 569 6.60 20.56 23.66
CA PRO A 569 5.85 21.81 23.64
C PRO A 569 4.79 21.85 22.53
N VAL A 570 3.52 21.96 22.91
CA VAL A 570 2.38 21.95 21.97
C VAL A 570 2.20 23.34 21.34
N THR A 571 2.54 23.48 20.06
CA THR A 571 2.37 24.72 19.29
C THR A 571 0.90 25.06 19.04
N ASP A 572 0.58 26.32 18.78
CA ASP A 572 -0.82 26.73 18.50
C ASP A 572 -1.37 26.14 17.20
N GLN A 573 -0.52 25.82 16.23
CA GLN A 573 -0.91 25.06 15.04
C GLN A 573 -1.32 23.62 15.40
N MET A 574 -0.60 22.96 16.32
CA MET A 574 -0.98 21.62 16.81
C MET A 574 -2.29 21.67 17.60
N LYS A 575 -2.49 22.70 18.45
CA LYS A 575 -3.78 22.93 19.14
C LYS A 575 -4.92 23.07 18.14
N LYS A 576 -4.72 23.86 17.09
CA LYS A 576 -5.69 24.03 16.01
C LYS A 576 -6.00 22.70 15.29
N THR A 577 -5.00 21.90 14.92
CA THR A 577 -5.24 20.59 14.28
C THR A 577 -6.07 19.64 15.16
N VAL A 578 -5.94 19.72 16.50
CA VAL A 578 -6.78 18.94 17.42
C VAL A 578 -8.20 19.50 17.50
N TYR A 579 -8.37 20.82 17.69
CA TYR A 579 -9.70 21.43 17.83
C TYR A 579 -10.53 21.46 16.54
N ASP A 580 -9.89 21.59 15.38
CA ASP A 580 -10.54 21.54 14.06
C ASP A 580 -11.05 20.11 13.72
N ASN A 581 -10.50 19.07 14.35
CA ASN A 581 -10.98 17.69 14.19
C ASN A 581 -12.16 17.42 15.12
N ILE A 582 -13.37 17.42 14.57
CA ILE A 582 -14.63 17.19 15.31
C ILE A 582 -15.14 15.74 15.20
N TRP A 583 -14.41 14.83 14.56
CA TRP A 583 -14.87 13.47 14.28
C TRP A 583 -14.46 12.51 15.40
N HIS A 584 -15.46 11.98 16.11
CA HIS A 584 -15.26 11.11 17.29
C HIS A 584 -14.32 9.93 17.02
N ASP A 585 -14.61 9.06 16.05
CA ASP A 585 -13.75 7.92 15.71
C ASP A 585 -12.31 8.33 15.31
N SER A 586 -12.14 9.49 14.68
CA SER A 586 -10.82 10.01 14.33
C SER A 586 -10.01 10.37 15.58
N LEU A 587 -10.65 11.06 16.53
CA LEU A 587 -10.06 11.43 17.82
C LEU A 587 -9.82 10.21 18.72
N VAL A 588 -10.72 9.20 18.71
CA VAL A 588 -10.54 7.92 19.43
C VAL A 588 -9.26 7.23 18.95
N ASN A 589 -9.08 7.10 17.63
CA ASN A 589 -7.90 6.48 17.06
C ASN A 589 -6.63 7.30 17.29
N TRP A 590 -6.72 8.64 17.22
CA TRP A 590 -5.60 9.53 17.51
C TRP A 590 -5.17 9.45 18.98
N LEU A 591 -6.10 9.48 19.94
CA LEU A 591 -5.78 9.32 21.37
C LEU A 591 -5.10 7.96 21.66
N LYS A 592 -5.59 6.88 21.03
CA LYS A 592 -5.00 5.54 21.12
C LYS A 592 -3.61 5.41 20.48
N SER A 593 -3.22 6.31 19.58
CA SER A 593 -1.87 6.30 18.97
C SER A 593 -0.76 6.69 19.94
N PHE A 594 -1.09 7.44 21.00
CA PHE A 594 -0.14 7.81 22.05
C PHE A 594 0.00 6.68 23.06
N ARG A 595 1.06 5.88 22.91
CA ARG A 595 1.53 4.93 23.92
C ARG A 595 1.69 5.63 25.28
#